data_AF-A0A811NFP0-F1
#
_entry.id   AF-A0A811NFP0-F1
#
_cell.length_a   1.000
_cell.length_b   1.000
_cell.length_c   1.000
_cell.angle_alpha   90.00
_cell.angle_beta   90.00
_cell.angle_gamma   90.00
#
_symmetry.space_group_name_H-M   'P 1'
#
loop_
_entity.id
_entity.type
_entity.pdbx_description
1 polymer ?
#
loop_
_entity_poly.entity_id
_entity_poly.type
_entity_poly.pdbx_seq_one_letter_code
_entity_poly.pdbx_strand_id
1 'polypeptide(L)'
;MDLSGHSLKKVPKRYGDWVVSMAKDLVHFNNIRIFNSRLLSPATGTIYCFSDRKGEGASYLFGQSSSKGEHKVLRRIDKIASDGHIHQLIEVFTLNNRGHAFWREKQAPPQRVASDKWTDVAIDGVAYLLSWDAFYELTFSRRVNREDMIITFDLETEEWGTILGPNISFLGNAFQVLPGWLTLADLNGSLAVVCLYGLVPSMDIWISTDLQRVTGSSGIA
;
A
#
# COMPACT_ATOMS: atom_id res chain seq x y z
N MET A 1 -12.32 -19.72 -2.10
CA MET A 1 -12.58 -21.13 -1.75
C MET A 1 -13.92 -21.11 -1.04
N ASP A 2 -14.85 -21.99 -1.36
CA ASP A 2 -16.00 -22.14 -0.45
C ASP A 2 -15.53 -22.88 0.83
N LEU A 3 -16.39 -22.92 1.85
CA LEU A 3 -16.10 -23.61 3.10
C LEU A 3 -15.89 -25.13 2.91
N SER A 4 -16.17 -25.67 1.72
CA SER A 4 -15.95 -27.08 1.36
C SER A 4 -14.61 -27.33 0.65
N GLY A 5 -13.80 -26.28 0.44
CA GLY A 5 -12.51 -26.40 -0.22
C GLY A 5 -12.56 -26.30 -1.75
N HIS A 6 -13.73 -26.08 -2.36
CA HIS A 6 -13.83 -25.96 -3.80
C HIS A 6 -13.30 -24.61 -4.29
N SER A 7 -12.49 -24.66 -5.36
CA SER A 7 -11.99 -23.46 -6.02
C SER A 7 -13.13 -22.76 -6.76
N LEU A 8 -13.54 -21.59 -6.26
CA LEU A 8 -14.63 -20.80 -6.85
C LEU A 8 -14.28 -20.25 -8.25
N LYS A 9 -12.98 -20.03 -8.52
CA LYS A 9 -12.52 -19.52 -9.81
C LYS A 9 -11.06 -19.86 -10.04
N LYS A 10 -10.72 -20.31 -11.25
CA LYS A 10 -9.34 -20.56 -11.69
C LYS A 10 -8.88 -19.40 -12.55
N VAL A 11 -7.71 -18.87 -12.25
CA VAL A 11 -7.11 -17.76 -12.99
C VAL A 11 -6.06 -18.31 -13.98
N PRO A 12 -6.11 -17.93 -15.27
CA PRO A 12 -5.10 -18.33 -16.24
C PRO A 12 -3.72 -17.80 -15.84
N LYS A 13 -2.77 -18.72 -15.65
CA LYS A 13 -1.38 -18.44 -15.29
C LYS A 13 -0.48 -18.71 -16.50
N ARG A 14 0.46 -17.80 -16.81
CA ARG A 14 1.55 -18.03 -17.76
C ARG A 14 2.74 -18.65 -17.03
N TYR A 15 3.57 -19.37 -17.77
CA TYR A 15 4.80 -19.94 -17.22
C TYR A 15 5.69 -18.84 -16.61
N GLY A 16 6.13 -19.03 -15.38
CA GLY A 16 6.95 -18.06 -14.64
C GLY A 16 6.19 -16.95 -13.91
N ASP A 17 4.86 -16.95 -13.95
CA ASP A 17 4.09 -16.00 -13.13
C ASP A 17 4.07 -16.39 -11.64
N TRP A 18 3.84 -15.41 -10.79
CA TRP A 18 3.46 -15.59 -9.41
C TRP A 18 2.55 -14.44 -8.98
N VAL A 19 1.64 -14.72 -8.04
CA VAL A 19 0.74 -13.71 -7.48
C VAL A 19 1.53 -12.88 -6.49
N VAL A 20 1.53 -11.56 -6.67
CA VAL A 20 2.22 -10.63 -5.78
C VAL A 20 1.25 -10.07 -4.76
N SER A 21 0.08 -9.63 -5.21
CA SER A 21 -0.97 -9.08 -4.36
C SER A 21 -2.35 -9.29 -4.99
N MET A 22 -3.39 -9.10 -4.17
CA MET A 22 -4.78 -9.09 -4.58
C MET A 22 -5.44 -7.85 -4.00
N ALA A 23 -6.18 -7.11 -4.81
CA ALA A 23 -6.97 -5.97 -4.38
C ALA A 23 -8.39 -6.19 -4.85
N LYS A 24 -9.31 -6.49 -3.92
CA LYS A 24 -10.75 -6.77 -4.09
C LYS A 24 -11.14 -7.57 -5.35
N ASP A 25 -11.16 -6.94 -6.52
CA ASP A 25 -11.56 -7.51 -7.81
C ASP A 25 -10.41 -7.67 -8.84
N LEU A 26 -9.16 -7.39 -8.45
CA LEU A 26 -7.96 -7.50 -9.27
C LEU A 26 -6.91 -8.41 -8.62
N VAL A 27 -6.19 -9.15 -9.47
CA VAL A 27 -5.04 -9.98 -9.08
C VAL A 27 -3.80 -9.49 -9.80
N HIS A 28 -2.77 -9.14 -9.04
CA HIS A 28 -1.48 -8.71 -9.57
C HIS A 28 -0.55 -9.91 -9.74
N PHE A 29 -0.06 -10.07 -10.97
CA PHE A 29 0.96 -11.03 -11.32
C PHE A 29 2.25 -10.31 -11.70
N ASN A 30 3.36 -10.86 -11.26
CA ASN A 30 4.67 -10.53 -11.80
C ASN A 30 5.24 -11.75 -12.52
N ASN A 31 6.10 -11.55 -13.51
CA ASN A 31 6.74 -12.63 -14.26
C ASN A 31 8.26 -12.57 -14.14
N ILE A 32 8.84 -13.67 -13.66
CA ILE A 32 10.26 -13.79 -13.33
C ILE A 32 11.18 -13.57 -14.54
N ARG A 33 10.70 -13.82 -15.77
CA ARG A 33 11.55 -13.73 -16.98
C ARG A 33 11.54 -12.37 -17.68
N ILE A 34 10.46 -11.60 -17.51
CA ILE A 34 10.22 -10.39 -18.32
C ILE A 34 10.12 -9.12 -17.48
N PHE A 35 10.19 -9.22 -16.15
CA PHE A 35 10.00 -8.11 -15.21
C PHE A 35 8.76 -7.26 -15.53
N ASN A 36 7.73 -7.92 -16.08
CA ASN A 36 6.49 -7.27 -16.45
C ASN A 36 5.42 -7.62 -15.43
N SER A 37 4.88 -6.58 -14.82
CA SER A 37 3.70 -6.67 -13.99
C SER A 37 2.45 -6.63 -14.85
N ARG A 38 1.45 -7.43 -14.47
CA ARG A 38 0.13 -7.37 -15.07
C ARG A 38 -0.96 -7.56 -14.04
N LEU A 39 -2.08 -6.92 -14.28
CA LEU A 39 -3.29 -7.09 -13.49
C LEU A 39 -4.30 -7.91 -14.28
N LEU A 40 -5.02 -8.77 -13.58
CA LEU A 40 -6.16 -9.47 -14.11
C LEU A 40 -7.38 -9.11 -13.28
N SER A 41 -8.47 -8.74 -13.94
CA SER A 41 -9.80 -8.82 -13.31
C SER A 41 -10.32 -10.25 -13.46
N PRO A 42 -10.46 -11.04 -12.37
CA PRO A 42 -11.04 -12.35 -12.49
C PRO A 42 -12.48 -12.25 -13.00
N ALA A 43 -13.24 -11.25 -12.56
CA ALA A 43 -14.64 -11.04 -12.94
C ALA A 43 -14.85 -10.99 -14.45
N THR A 44 -14.09 -10.13 -15.14
CA THR A 44 -14.24 -9.91 -16.59
C THR A 44 -13.26 -10.70 -17.45
N GLY A 45 -12.17 -11.21 -16.86
CA GLY A 45 -11.05 -11.81 -17.60
C GLY A 45 -10.12 -10.79 -18.25
N THR A 46 -10.34 -9.48 -18.06
CA THR A 46 -9.52 -8.42 -18.65
C THR A 46 -8.12 -8.43 -18.05
N ILE A 47 -7.10 -8.39 -18.92
CA ILE A 47 -5.69 -8.28 -18.53
C ILE A 47 -5.19 -6.89 -18.87
N TYR A 48 -4.63 -6.22 -17.86
CA TYR A 48 -3.96 -4.94 -18.01
C TYR A 48 -2.45 -5.15 -17.88
N CYS A 49 -1.71 -4.79 -18.92
CA CYS A 49 -0.26 -4.85 -18.93
C CYS A 49 0.28 -3.44 -18.71
N PHE A 50 1.27 -3.30 -17.84
CA PHE A 50 2.04 -2.07 -17.68
C PHE A 50 3.51 -2.42 -17.59
N SER A 51 4.33 -1.64 -18.29
CA SER A 51 5.78 -1.85 -18.30
C SER A 51 6.39 -1.18 -17.07
N ASP A 52 7.32 -1.89 -16.45
CA ASP A 52 8.16 -1.27 -15.43
C ASP A 52 9.20 -0.33 -16.06
N ARG A 53 9.69 0.64 -15.30
CA ARG A 53 10.92 1.35 -15.70
C ARG A 53 12.05 0.31 -15.64
N LYS A 54 12.74 0.09 -16.76
CA LYS A 54 13.80 -0.94 -16.84
C LYS A 54 14.84 -0.71 -15.73
N GLY A 55 15.05 -1.72 -14.89
CA GLY A 55 16.13 -1.73 -13.89
C GLY A 55 15.81 -1.05 -12.55
N GLU A 56 14.59 -0.50 -12.38
CA GLU A 56 14.16 0.08 -11.11
C GLU A 56 13.18 -0.89 -10.43
N GLY A 57 13.49 -1.33 -9.21
CA GLY A 57 12.56 -2.14 -8.41
C GLY A 57 11.39 -1.29 -7.96
N ALA A 58 10.16 -1.69 -8.31
CA ALA A 58 8.95 -0.95 -8.00
C ALA A 58 8.01 -1.73 -7.07
N SER A 59 7.40 -1.03 -6.12
CA SER A 59 6.26 -1.54 -5.35
C SER A 59 4.95 -0.96 -5.89
N TYR A 60 3.86 -1.70 -5.73
CA TYR A 60 2.58 -1.41 -6.36
C TYR A 60 1.44 -1.51 -5.37
N LEU A 61 0.59 -0.50 -5.36
CA LEU A 61 -0.70 -0.50 -4.67
C LEU A 61 -1.82 -0.35 -5.70
N PHE A 62 -2.85 -1.16 -5.54
CA PHE A 62 -4.01 -1.18 -6.41
C PHE A 62 -5.23 -0.75 -5.62
N GLY A 63 -6.00 0.18 -6.17
CA GLY A 63 -7.23 0.64 -5.58
C GLY A 63 -8.21 1.14 -6.62
N GLN A 64 -9.41 1.48 -6.18
CA GLN A 64 -10.49 1.96 -7.03
C GLN A 64 -10.95 3.32 -6.51
N SER A 65 -11.11 4.31 -7.38
CA SER A 65 -11.60 5.62 -6.97
C SER A 65 -13.07 5.55 -6.51
N SER A 66 -13.41 6.34 -5.49
CA SER A 66 -14.69 6.21 -4.78
C SER A 66 -15.91 6.62 -5.62
N SER A 67 -15.77 7.63 -6.50
CA SER A 67 -16.91 8.20 -7.23
C SER A 67 -17.08 7.65 -8.64
N LYS A 68 -15.97 7.34 -9.34
CA LYS A 68 -15.99 6.87 -10.73
C LYS A 68 -15.81 5.37 -10.88
N GLY A 69 -15.41 4.68 -9.82
CA GLY A 69 -15.08 3.25 -9.89
C GLY A 69 -13.86 2.98 -10.78
N GLU A 70 -13.03 3.98 -11.07
CA GLU A 70 -11.84 3.81 -11.90
C GLU A 70 -10.75 3.10 -11.11
N HIS A 71 -10.25 1.99 -11.63
CA HIS A 71 -9.10 1.33 -11.02
C HIS A 71 -7.84 2.13 -11.28
N LYS A 72 -7.06 2.34 -10.22
CA LYS A 72 -5.78 3.03 -10.26
C LYS A 72 -4.68 2.16 -9.68
N VAL A 73 -3.50 2.33 -10.24
CA VAL A 73 -2.27 1.73 -9.77
C VAL A 73 -1.37 2.85 -9.29
N LEU A 74 -0.99 2.81 -8.03
CA LEU A 74 0.07 3.64 -7.47
C LEU A 74 1.37 2.82 -7.53
N ARG A 75 2.39 3.36 -8.19
CA ARG A 75 3.73 2.78 -8.24
C ARG A 75 4.69 3.64 -7.44
N ARG A 76 5.54 2.98 -6.64
CA ARG A 76 6.58 3.63 -5.84
C ARG A 76 7.93 3.08 -6.25
N ILE A 77 8.88 3.99 -6.48
CA ILE A 77 10.24 3.67 -6.91
C ILE A 77 11.22 4.42 -6.01
N ASP A 78 12.09 3.67 -5.34
CA ASP A 78 13.18 4.26 -4.56
C ASP A 78 14.41 4.42 -5.48
N LYS A 79 14.88 5.65 -5.62
CA LYS A 79 16.05 6.02 -6.43
C LYS A 79 17.17 6.48 -5.53
N ILE A 80 18.35 5.90 -5.69
CA ILE A 80 19.55 6.37 -5.02
C ILE A 80 20.13 7.51 -5.86
N ALA A 81 20.14 8.72 -5.31
CA ALA A 81 20.80 9.86 -5.93
C ALA A 81 22.33 9.76 -5.81
N SER A 82 23.02 10.58 -6.59
CA SER A 82 24.48 10.63 -6.65
C SER A 82 25.15 11.01 -5.32
N ASP A 83 24.42 11.67 -4.43
CA ASP A 83 24.84 12.03 -3.07
C ASP A 83 24.60 10.91 -2.05
N GLY A 84 24.06 9.77 -2.48
CA GLY A 84 23.73 8.62 -1.64
C GLY A 84 22.37 8.73 -0.95
N HIS A 85 21.64 9.84 -1.10
CA HIS A 85 20.29 9.97 -0.57
C HIS A 85 19.27 9.18 -1.40
N ILE A 86 18.27 8.61 -0.73
CA ILE A 86 17.20 7.88 -1.40
C ILE A 86 16.02 8.82 -1.65
N HIS A 87 15.69 9.06 -2.91
CA HIS A 87 14.51 9.78 -3.35
C HIS A 87 13.42 8.81 -3.74
N GLN A 88 12.19 9.09 -3.29
CA GLN A 88 11.04 8.28 -3.63
C GLN A 88 10.23 8.96 -4.74
N LEU A 89 10.08 8.27 -5.86
CA LEU A 89 9.21 8.66 -6.97
C LEU A 89 7.86 7.96 -6.82
N ILE A 90 6.78 8.72 -6.94
CA ILE A 90 5.41 8.21 -6.94
C ILE A 90 4.76 8.48 -8.29
N GLU A 91 4.20 7.44 -8.90
CA GLU A 91 3.48 7.55 -10.16
C GLU A 91 2.11 6.88 -10.05
N VAL A 92 1.12 7.46 -10.74
CA VAL A 92 -0.22 6.90 -10.85
C VAL A 92 -0.51 6.49 -12.28
N PHE A 93 -1.12 5.33 -12.43
CA PHE A 93 -1.67 4.83 -13.68
C PHE A 93 -3.14 4.53 -13.51
N THR A 94 -3.99 5.08 -14.39
CA THR A 94 -5.42 4.76 -14.42
C THR A 94 -5.66 3.64 -15.42
N LEU A 95 -6.27 2.55 -14.95
CA LEU A 95 -6.63 1.39 -15.78
C LEU A 95 -7.83 1.76 -16.64
N ASN A 96 -7.58 2.15 -17.89
CA ASN A 96 -8.62 2.39 -18.87
C ASN A 96 -8.60 1.32 -19.96
N ASN A 97 -9.76 1.03 -20.55
CA ASN A 97 -9.89 0.08 -21.67
C ASN A 97 -9.31 0.64 -23.00
N ARG A 98 -8.60 1.77 -22.98
CA ARG A 98 -8.17 2.50 -24.18
C ARG A 98 -6.68 2.36 -24.52
N GLY A 99 -5.97 1.43 -23.91
CA GLY A 99 -4.69 0.91 -24.42
C GLY A 99 -3.47 1.84 -24.36
N HIS A 100 -3.62 3.11 -23.97
CA HIS A 100 -2.54 4.10 -23.95
C HIS A 100 -2.59 5.04 -22.74
N ALA A 101 -2.85 4.53 -21.54
CA ALA A 101 -2.55 5.28 -20.33
C ALA A 101 -1.03 5.27 -20.10
N PHE A 102 -0.46 6.41 -19.68
CA PHE A 102 0.93 6.53 -19.26
C PHE A 102 1.00 6.75 -17.75
N TRP A 103 2.11 6.34 -17.15
CA TRP A 103 2.43 6.69 -15.77
C TRP A 103 2.49 8.20 -15.62
N ARG A 104 1.80 8.74 -14.63
CA ARG A 104 1.83 10.17 -14.28
C ARG A 104 2.56 10.34 -12.97
N GLU A 105 3.67 11.06 -13.01
CA GLU A 105 4.40 11.45 -11.80
C GLU A 105 3.54 12.37 -10.92
N LYS A 106 3.62 12.13 -9.61
CA LYS A 106 2.93 12.90 -8.58
C LYS A 106 3.92 13.64 -7.70
N GLN A 107 3.42 14.63 -6.96
CA GLN A 107 4.21 15.28 -5.93
C GLN A 107 4.73 14.25 -4.93
N ALA A 108 5.88 14.54 -4.31
CA ALA A 108 6.42 13.70 -3.26
C ALA A 108 5.43 13.62 -2.08
N PRO A 109 5.36 12.47 -1.39
CA PRO A 109 4.56 12.37 -0.17
C PRO A 109 5.12 13.29 0.92
N PRO A 110 4.30 13.69 1.92
CA PRO A 110 4.74 14.54 3.03
C PRO A 110 5.94 13.97 3.78
N GLN A 111 6.02 12.64 3.85
CA GLN A 111 7.17 11.88 4.32
C GLN A 111 7.39 10.67 3.42
N ARG A 112 8.61 10.16 3.40
CA ARG A 112 8.91 8.90 2.69
C ARG A 112 7.99 7.80 3.21
N VAL A 113 7.36 7.06 2.31
CA VAL A 113 6.52 5.91 2.68
C VAL A 113 7.31 4.61 2.59
N ALA A 114 6.92 3.62 3.39
CA ALA A 114 7.48 2.28 3.32
C ALA A 114 7.11 1.59 1.99
N SER A 115 8.00 0.71 1.53
CA SER A 115 7.91 0.03 0.22
C SER A 115 7.65 -1.47 0.35
N ASP A 116 7.34 -1.96 1.55
CA ASP A 116 7.09 -3.38 1.80
C ASP A 116 5.61 -3.74 1.52
N LYS A 117 5.36 -4.96 1.05
CA LYS A 117 4.03 -5.44 0.63
C LYS A 117 2.94 -5.43 1.72
N TRP A 118 3.32 -5.28 2.99
CA TRP A 118 2.37 -5.22 4.11
C TRP A 118 2.17 -3.81 4.67
N THR A 119 2.83 -2.82 4.08
CA THR A 119 2.89 -1.45 4.63
C THR A 119 1.86 -0.51 4.03
N ASP A 120 1.00 -1.02 3.15
CA ASP A 120 0.00 -0.23 2.46
C ASP A 120 -1.25 -1.02 2.10
N VAL A 121 -2.37 -0.32 2.03
CA VAL A 121 -3.68 -0.86 1.66
C VAL A 121 -4.56 0.22 1.04
N ALA A 122 -5.43 -0.15 0.10
CA ALA A 122 -6.42 0.76 -0.48
C ALA A 122 -7.82 0.38 -0.02
N ILE A 123 -8.54 1.33 0.56
CA ILE A 123 -9.89 1.16 1.12
C ILE A 123 -10.74 2.33 0.64
N ASP A 124 -11.88 2.03 0.01
CA ASP A 124 -12.90 3.02 -0.41
C ASP A 124 -12.36 4.29 -1.11
N GLY A 125 -11.41 4.12 -2.04
CA GLY A 125 -10.82 5.23 -2.78
C GLY A 125 -9.67 5.95 -2.09
N VAL A 126 -9.20 5.45 -0.96
CA VAL A 126 -8.07 6.01 -0.24
C VAL A 126 -6.98 4.96 -0.11
N ALA A 127 -5.78 5.29 -0.53
CA ALA A 127 -4.58 4.52 -0.23
C ALA A 127 -4.04 4.96 1.13
N TYR A 128 -3.82 4.01 2.02
CA TYR A 128 -3.18 4.19 3.33
C TYR A 128 -1.80 3.55 3.27
N LEU A 129 -0.78 4.29 3.67
CA LEU A 129 0.62 3.89 3.60
C LEU A 129 1.28 4.21 4.94
N LEU A 130 2.10 3.30 5.45
CA LEU A 130 2.97 3.60 6.59
C LEU A 130 4.10 4.52 6.12
N SER A 131 4.44 5.51 6.95
CA SER A 131 5.69 6.24 6.76
C SER A 131 6.88 5.30 6.99
N TRP A 132 7.98 5.60 6.30
CA TRP A 132 9.25 4.88 6.46
C TRP A 132 9.70 4.92 7.90
N ASP A 133 9.57 6.08 8.55
CA ASP A 133 9.94 6.27 9.95
C ASP A 133 9.06 5.42 10.86
N ALA A 134 7.74 5.35 10.65
CA ALA A 134 6.90 4.44 11.42
C ALA A 134 7.29 2.97 11.25
N PHE A 135 7.60 2.54 10.02
CA PHE A 135 8.02 1.17 9.75
C PHE A 135 9.41 0.86 10.36
N TYR A 136 10.35 1.79 10.25
CA TYR A 136 11.74 1.62 10.68
C TYR A 136 11.93 1.89 12.18
N GLU A 137 11.50 3.04 12.67
CA GLU A 137 11.66 3.45 14.09
C GLU A 137 10.86 2.55 15.02
N LEU A 138 9.69 2.04 14.61
CA LEU A 138 9.02 1.03 15.41
C LEU A 138 9.93 -0.18 15.57
N THR A 139 10.54 -0.67 14.49
CA THR A 139 11.42 -1.85 14.47
C THR A 139 12.69 -1.68 15.30
N PHE A 140 13.28 -0.47 15.35
CA PHE A 140 14.61 -0.26 15.96
C PHE A 140 14.63 0.60 17.23
N SER A 141 13.81 1.65 17.33
CA SER A 141 13.90 2.66 18.39
C SER A 141 12.70 2.69 19.33
N ARG A 142 11.61 1.97 19.00
CA ARG A 142 10.37 1.87 19.79
C ARG A 142 9.72 3.23 20.06
N ARG A 143 9.92 4.20 19.17
CA ARG A 143 9.30 5.51 19.22
C ARG A 143 8.68 5.79 17.87
N VAL A 144 7.37 6.04 17.84
CA VAL A 144 6.68 6.42 16.61
C VAL A 144 5.90 7.68 16.88
N ASN A 145 6.15 8.72 16.07
CA ASN A 145 5.25 9.87 16.04
C ASN A 145 3.96 9.43 15.35
N ARG A 146 2.85 9.45 16.10
CA ARG A 146 1.55 9.05 15.57
C ARG A 146 1.01 10.03 14.52
N GLU A 147 1.44 11.28 14.52
CA GLU A 147 0.91 12.32 13.60
C GLU A 147 1.32 12.05 12.15
N ASP A 148 2.50 11.47 11.95
CA ASP A 148 3.03 11.18 10.62
C ASP A 148 3.13 9.67 10.33
N MET A 149 2.45 8.86 11.14
CA MET A 149 2.57 7.41 11.05
C MET A 149 1.92 6.86 9.78
N ILE A 150 0.76 7.41 9.42
CA ILE A 150 -0.06 6.95 8.30
C ILE A 150 -0.21 8.10 7.32
N ILE A 151 0.37 7.92 6.15
CA ILE A 151 0.23 8.79 5.00
C ILE A 151 -0.95 8.29 4.17
N THR A 152 -1.82 9.19 3.76
CA THR A 152 -2.96 8.86 2.89
C THR A 152 -2.77 9.45 1.51
N PHE A 153 -3.28 8.76 0.50
CA PHE A 153 -3.36 9.26 -0.87
C PHE A 153 -4.78 9.06 -1.39
N ASP A 154 -5.46 10.16 -1.71
CA ASP A 154 -6.78 10.12 -2.34
C ASP A 154 -6.63 9.63 -3.78
N LEU A 155 -7.25 8.49 -4.12
CA LEU A 155 -7.16 7.95 -5.47
C LEU A 155 -8.00 8.74 -6.47
N GLU A 156 -9.04 9.45 -6.07
CA GLU A 156 -9.84 10.31 -6.95
C GLU A 156 -9.09 11.61 -7.28
N THR A 157 -8.71 12.39 -6.27
CA THR A 157 -8.04 13.69 -6.43
C THR A 157 -6.53 13.56 -6.69
N GLU A 158 -5.95 12.41 -6.35
CA GLU A 158 -4.51 12.15 -6.43
C GLU A 158 -3.68 13.12 -5.57
N GLU A 159 -4.19 13.42 -4.38
CA GLU A 159 -3.58 14.31 -3.39
C GLU A 159 -3.17 13.54 -2.13
N TRP A 160 -2.12 14.04 -1.49
CA TRP A 160 -1.62 13.49 -0.25
C TRP A 160 -2.35 14.08 0.97
N GLY A 161 -2.37 13.30 2.03
CA GLY A 161 -2.78 13.74 3.36
C GLY A 161 -2.13 12.87 4.43
N THR A 162 -2.48 13.10 5.69
CA THR A 162 -2.06 12.29 6.82
C THR A 162 -3.25 12.02 7.74
N ILE A 163 -3.19 10.92 8.47
CA ILE A 163 -4.11 10.65 9.57
C ILE A 163 -3.34 10.24 10.80
N LEU A 164 -3.97 10.45 11.95
CA LEU A 164 -3.39 10.09 13.23
C LEU A 164 -3.32 8.56 13.38
N GLY A 165 -2.11 8.04 13.56
CA GLY A 165 -1.87 6.65 13.90
C GLY A 165 -2.42 6.25 15.28
N PRO A 166 -2.58 4.96 15.55
CA PRO A 166 -2.95 4.46 16.87
C PRO A 166 -1.90 4.82 17.92
N ASN A 167 -2.34 4.85 19.18
CA ASN A 167 -1.43 4.98 20.30
C ASN A 167 -0.78 3.62 20.57
N ILE A 168 0.44 3.44 20.07
CA ILE A 168 1.21 2.21 20.26
C ILE A 168 2.02 2.35 21.55
N SER A 169 1.55 1.71 22.62
CA SER A 169 2.29 1.62 23.88
C SER A 169 2.91 0.24 24.03
N PHE A 170 4.23 0.16 24.16
CA PHE A 170 4.92 -1.10 24.46
C PHE A 170 4.70 -1.45 25.94
N LEU A 171 3.68 -2.26 26.23
CA LEU A 171 3.42 -2.77 27.57
C LEU A 171 4.43 -3.89 27.90
N GLY A 172 5.44 -3.59 28.72
CA GLY A 172 6.36 -4.60 29.28
C GLY A 172 7.81 -4.13 29.38
N ASN A 173 8.59 -4.76 30.27
CA ASN A 173 10.01 -4.46 30.46
C ASN A 173 10.75 -4.51 29.11
N ALA A 174 11.19 -3.34 28.67
CA ALA A 174 11.56 -2.97 27.31
C ALA A 174 12.86 -3.59 26.78
N PHE A 175 13.30 -4.75 27.28
CA PHE A 175 14.51 -5.43 26.81
C PHE A 175 14.24 -6.71 26.00
N GLN A 176 13.02 -7.28 26.06
CA GLN A 176 12.76 -8.61 25.48
C GLN A 176 11.68 -8.65 24.38
N VAL A 177 11.07 -7.51 24.03
CA VAL A 177 10.08 -7.46 22.95
C VAL A 177 10.67 -6.69 21.79
N LEU A 178 11.30 -7.39 20.84
CA LEU A 178 11.64 -6.81 19.56
C LEU A 178 10.32 -6.54 18.81
N PRO A 179 10.00 -5.32 18.41
CA PRO A 179 8.89 -5.06 17.49
C PRO A 179 9.13 -5.85 16.22
N GLY A 180 8.18 -6.73 15.91
CA GLY A 180 8.24 -7.71 14.84
C GLY A 180 8.06 -7.01 13.51
N TRP A 181 6.87 -6.46 13.26
CA TRP A 181 6.54 -5.63 12.09
C TRP A 181 5.25 -4.83 12.33
N LEU A 182 5.11 -3.68 11.69
CA LEU A 182 3.86 -2.93 11.57
C LEU A 182 3.26 -3.18 10.20
N THR A 183 1.98 -3.52 10.13
CA THR A 183 1.27 -3.78 8.87
C THR A 183 -0.08 -3.08 8.81
N LEU A 184 -0.54 -2.82 7.59
CA LEU A 184 -1.87 -2.30 7.31
C LEU A 184 -2.72 -3.37 6.63
N ALA A 185 -4.01 -3.38 6.95
CA ALA A 185 -4.98 -4.28 6.34
C ALA A 185 -6.36 -3.62 6.19
N ASP A 186 -7.10 -4.09 5.20
CA ASP A 186 -8.53 -3.84 5.05
C ASP A 186 -9.28 -4.89 5.86
N LEU A 187 -10.00 -4.44 6.90
CA LEU A 187 -10.91 -5.26 7.67
C LEU A 187 -12.34 -4.78 7.44
N ASN A 188 -12.95 -5.28 6.37
CA ASN A 188 -14.35 -5.01 6.02
C ASN A 188 -14.65 -3.51 5.82
N GLY A 189 -13.76 -2.80 5.10
CA GLY A 189 -13.88 -1.36 4.86
C GLY A 189 -13.28 -0.50 5.97
N SER A 190 -12.80 -1.10 7.06
CA SER A 190 -12.09 -0.39 8.12
C SER A 190 -10.58 -0.57 7.97
N LEU A 191 -9.82 0.48 8.27
CA LEU A 191 -8.37 0.41 8.32
C LEU A 191 -7.96 -0.31 9.61
N ALA A 192 -7.28 -1.45 9.47
CA ALA A 192 -6.64 -2.14 10.56
C ALA A 192 -5.13 -1.89 10.53
N VAL A 193 -4.58 -1.47 11.67
CA VAL A 193 -3.14 -1.45 11.93
C VAL A 193 -2.83 -2.64 12.81
N VAL A 194 -1.88 -3.47 12.39
CA VAL A 194 -1.44 -4.65 13.16
C VAL A 194 0.01 -4.47 13.56
N CYS A 195 0.28 -4.52 14.86
CA CYS A 195 1.63 -4.57 15.40
C CYS A 195 1.93 -5.98 15.87
N LEU A 196 2.89 -6.64 15.21
CA LEU A 196 3.39 -7.96 15.60
C LEU A 196 4.58 -7.80 16.52
N TYR A 197 4.66 -8.62 17.56
CA TYR A 197 5.81 -8.66 18.45
C TYR A 197 6.70 -9.86 18.11
N GLY A 198 7.99 -9.64 17.87
CA GLY A 198 8.89 -10.64 17.27
C GLY A 198 9.28 -11.80 18.19
N LEU A 199 9.20 -11.62 19.51
CA LEU A 199 9.62 -12.63 20.50
C LEU A 199 8.46 -13.26 21.29
N VAL A 200 7.25 -12.71 21.16
CA VAL A 200 6.05 -13.20 21.83
C VAL A 200 5.00 -13.37 20.74
N PRO A 201 4.25 -14.49 20.68
CA PRO A 201 3.17 -14.68 19.72
C PRO A 201 1.94 -13.83 20.12
N SER A 202 2.16 -12.54 20.36
CA SER A 202 1.14 -11.54 20.63
C SER A 202 1.11 -10.54 19.49
N MET A 203 -0.08 -9.99 19.26
CA MET A 203 -0.31 -8.92 18.32
C MET A 203 -1.30 -7.94 18.91
N ASP A 204 -1.07 -6.66 18.65
CA ASP A 204 -2.05 -5.62 18.90
C ASP A 204 -2.67 -5.21 17.56
N ILE A 205 -4.00 -5.06 17.56
CA ILE A 205 -4.77 -4.66 16.39
C ILE A 205 -5.58 -3.43 16.76
N TRP A 206 -5.40 -2.36 15.99
CA TRP A 206 -6.23 -1.15 16.06
C TRP A 206 -7.07 -1.06 14.80
N ILE A 207 -8.37 -0.88 14.97
CA ILE A 207 -9.32 -0.76 13.87
C ILE A 207 -9.89 0.66 13.92
N SER A 208 -9.82 1.39 12.80
CA SER A 208 -10.49 2.68 12.70
C SER A 208 -12.00 2.48 12.65
N THR A 209 -12.71 3.06 13.62
CA THR A 209 -14.17 3.04 13.65
C THR A 209 -14.79 4.17 12.84
N ASP A 210 -14.04 5.25 12.57
CA ASP A 210 -14.45 6.38 11.75
C ASP A 210 -13.25 6.95 10.96
N LEU A 211 -13.19 6.70 9.64
CA LEU A 211 -12.19 7.31 8.75
C LEU A 211 -12.61 8.74 8.38
N GLN A 212 -12.64 9.66 9.35
CA GLN A 212 -12.82 11.08 9.03
C GLN A 212 -11.50 11.66 8.52
N ARG A 213 -11.49 12.09 7.26
CA ARG A 213 -10.36 12.81 6.66
C ARG A 213 -10.21 14.17 7.34
N VAL A 214 -9.01 14.48 7.83
CA VAL A 214 -8.66 15.86 8.19
C VAL A 214 -8.35 16.58 6.90
N THR A 215 -9.34 17.26 6.32
CA THR A 215 -9.07 18.24 5.26
C THR A 215 -8.47 19.47 5.92
N GLY A 216 -7.18 19.74 5.68
CA GLY A 216 -6.54 20.98 6.12
C GLY A 216 -7.22 22.17 5.46
N SER A 217 -8.14 22.82 6.15
CA SER A 217 -8.61 24.15 5.78
C SER A 217 -7.56 25.16 6.22
N SER A 218 -6.70 25.58 5.30
CA SER A 218 -5.92 26.80 5.45
C SER A 218 -6.87 28.01 5.38
N GLY A 219 -7.50 28.31 6.52
CA GLY A 219 -8.18 29.57 6.75
C GLY A 219 -7.14 30.66 6.92
N ILE A 220 -6.97 31.49 5.90
CA ILE A 220 -6.29 32.78 5.99
C ILE A 220 -7.16 33.68 6.86
N ALA A 221 -6.59 34.18 7.95
CA ALA A 221 -7.04 35.36 8.67
C ALA A 221 -5.87 36.33 8.77
#